data_AF-A0A4Y7RBD0-F1
#
_entry.id   AF-A0A4Y7RBD0-F1
#
_cell.length_a   1.000
_cell.length_b   1.000
_cell.length_c   1.000
_cell.angle_alpha   90.00
_cell.angle_beta   90.00
_cell.angle_gamma   90.00
#
_symmetry.space_group_name_H-M   'P 1'
#
loop_
_entity.id
_entity.type
_entity.pdbx_description
1 polymer ?
#
loop_
_entity_poly.entity_id
_entity_poly.type
_entity_poly.pdbx_seq_one_letter_code
_entity_poly.pdbx_strand_id
1 'polypeptide(L)'
;MTIGTKMHQTLASLEAAAANLQMFALDTQDQMAKQMFSALNQQVEGVCQVLRGRVNYIEQKEPQYRVMQPAMQPQQQQYQQYQQYQQYQQQYNPMQPQQQYFRTQPQQQQYYRPMP
;
A
#
# COMPACT_ATOMS: atom_id res chain seq x y z
N MET A 1 -15.82 6.90 4.92
CA MET A 1 -15.84 7.31 3.50
C MET A 1 -16.43 8.72 3.43
N THR A 2 -15.67 9.72 2.97
CA THR A 2 -16.16 11.11 2.88
C THR A 2 -17.05 11.31 1.65
N ILE A 3 -17.67 12.48 1.50
CA ILE A 3 -18.43 12.81 0.29
C ILE A 3 -17.48 12.86 -0.92
N GLY A 4 -16.27 13.42 -0.76
CA GLY A 4 -15.25 13.38 -1.81
C GLY A 4 -14.93 11.95 -2.26
N THR A 5 -14.70 11.02 -1.32
CA THR A 5 -14.43 9.62 -1.66
C THR A 5 -15.59 8.96 -2.41
N LYS A 6 -16.84 9.23 -1.99
CA LYS A 6 -18.03 8.71 -2.70
C LYS A 6 -18.12 9.27 -4.13
N MET A 7 -17.84 10.55 -4.31
CA MET A 7 -17.88 11.17 -5.64
C MET A 7 -16.77 10.65 -6.56
N HIS A 8 -15.57 10.41 -6.07
CA HIS A 8 -14.51 9.74 -6.86
C HIS A 8 -14.91 8.35 -7.32
N GLN A 9 -15.52 7.55 -6.43
CA GLN A 9 -16.02 6.23 -6.79
C GLN A 9 -17.12 6.30 -7.86
N THR A 10 -18.02 7.29 -7.75
CA THR A 10 -19.03 7.57 -8.77
C THR A 10 -18.42 7.98 -10.10
N LEU A 11 -17.41 8.88 -10.11
CA LEU A 11 -16.68 9.28 -11.31
C LEU A 11 -16.05 8.08 -12.01
N ALA A 12 -15.35 7.21 -11.26
CA ALA A 12 -14.74 6.00 -11.81
C ALA A 12 -15.78 5.07 -12.45
N SER A 13 -16.97 4.96 -11.84
CA SER A 13 -18.07 4.14 -12.38
C SER A 13 -18.66 4.74 -13.66
N LEU A 14 -18.79 6.07 -13.73
CA LEU A 14 -19.27 6.76 -14.93
C LEU A 14 -18.25 6.71 -16.07
N GLU A 15 -16.95 6.83 -15.78
CA GLU A 15 -15.88 6.69 -16.77
C GLU A 15 -15.83 5.26 -17.34
N ALA A 16 -16.00 4.25 -16.49
CA ALA A 16 -16.15 2.87 -16.94
C ALA A 16 -17.39 2.69 -17.82
N ALA A 17 -18.52 3.32 -17.46
CA ALA A 17 -19.73 3.28 -18.27
C ALA A 17 -19.54 3.97 -19.64
N ALA A 18 -18.85 5.12 -19.68
CA ALA A 18 -18.50 5.83 -20.92
C ALA A 18 -17.64 4.96 -21.84
N ALA A 19 -16.61 4.30 -21.28
CA ALA A 19 -15.77 3.37 -22.02
C ALA A 19 -16.57 2.18 -22.59
N ASN A 20 -17.50 1.61 -21.81
CA ASN A 20 -18.38 0.55 -22.27
C ASN A 20 -19.29 1.01 -23.41
N LEU A 21 -19.87 2.21 -23.32
CA LEU A 21 -20.68 2.80 -24.39
C LEU A 21 -19.88 2.99 -25.68
N GLN A 22 -18.63 3.45 -25.56
CA GLN A 22 -17.72 3.55 -26.70
C GLN A 22 -17.45 2.17 -27.32
N MET A 23 -17.22 1.15 -26.49
CA MET A 23 -17.02 -0.22 -26.96
C MET A 23 -18.27 -0.76 -27.68
N PHE A 24 -19.47 -0.53 -27.14
CA PHE A 24 -20.72 -0.92 -27.81
C PHE A 24 -20.92 -0.22 -29.16
N ALA A 25 -20.50 1.04 -29.27
CA ALA A 25 -20.52 1.76 -30.55
C ALA A 25 -19.53 1.19 -31.57
N LEU A 26 -18.40 0.63 -31.12
CA LEU A 26 -17.40 -0.01 -31.98
C LEU A 26 -17.85 -1.42 -32.41
N ASP A 27 -18.41 -2.19 -31.48
CA ASP A 27 -18.77 -3.60 -31.69
C ASP A 27 -20.09 -3.76 -32.48
N THR A 28 -21.01 -2.81 -32.36
CA THR A 28 -22.29 -2.89 -33.07
C THR A 28 -22.13 -2.69 -34.58
N GLN A 29 -22.90 -3.44 -35.37
CA GLN A 29 -22.99 -3.24 -36.83
C GLN A 29 -24.11 -2.28 -37.23
N ASP A 30 -25.04 -1.99 -36.32
CA ASP A 30 -26.18 -1.09 -36.57
C ASP A 30 -25.72 0.38 -36.52
N GLN A 31 -25.86 1.08 -37.63
CA GLN A 31 -25.40 2.46 -37.77
C GLN A 31 -26.19 3.46 -36.89
N MET A 32 -27.48 3.23 -36.63
CA MET A 32 -28.23 4.05 -35.68
C MET A 32 -27.77 3.78 -34.25
N ALA A 33 -27.52 2.51 -33.89
CA ALA A 33 -26.98 2.17 -32.58
C ALA A 33 -25.60 2.80 -32.33
N LYS A 34 -24.73 2.86 -33.35
CA LYS A 34 -23.44 3.58 -33.26
C LYS A 34 -23.62 5.04 -32.87
N GLN A 35 -24.53 5.74 -33.54
CA GLN A 35 -24.81 7.15 -33.26
C GLN A 35 -25.42 7.32 -31.87
N MET A 36 -26.35 6.44 -31.48
CA MET A 36 -26.95 6.44 -30.15
C MET A 36 -25.91 6.27 -29.04
N PHE A 37 -25.07 5.22 -29.11
CA PHE A 37 -24.05 4.96 -28.10
C PHE A 37 -22.99 6.07 -28.04
N SER A 38 -22.62 6.65 -29.19
CA SER A 38 -21.70 7.79 -29.23
C SER A 38 -22.31 9.03 -28.56
N ALA A 39 -23.60 9.32 -28.80
CA ALA A 39 -24.29 10.43 -28.16
C ALA A 39 -24.45 10.22 -26.65
N LEU A 40 -24.75 8.99 -26.21
CA LEU A 40 -24.81 8.64 -24.80
C LEU A 40 -23.45 8.79 -24.12
N ASN A 41 -22.37 8.36 -24.78
CA ASN A 41 -21.02 8.57 -24.27
C ASN A 41 -20.73 10.06 -24.03
N GLN A 42 -21.00 10.91 -25.02
CA GLN A 42 -20.82 12.37 -24.87
C GLN A 42 -21.63 12.97 -23.71
N GLN A 43 -22.85 12.48 -23.48
CA GLN A 43 -23.65 12.91 -22.32
C GLN A 43 -23.00 12.50 -21.00
N VAL A 44 -22.50 11.26 -20.91
CA VAL A 44 -21.80 10.77 -19.71
C VAL A 44 -20.51 11.55 -19.48
N GLU A 45 -19.72 11.84 -20.50
CA GLU A 45 -18.53 12.69 -20.41
C GLU A 45 -18.85 14.08 -19.87
N GLY A 46 -19.94 14.69 -20.35
CA GLY A 46 -20.44 15.97 -19.84
C GLY A 46 -20.79 15.93 -18.35
N VAL A 47 -21.46 14.86 -17.89
CA VAL A 47 -21.75 14.64 -16.47
C VAL A 47 -20.46 14.47 -15.66
N CYS A 48 -19.50 13.68 -16.16
CA CYS A 48 -18.19 13.51 -15.52
C CYS A 48 -17.46 14.85 -15.34
N GLN A 49 -17.50 15.74 -16.35
CA GLN A 49 -16.86 17.04 -16.27
C GLN A 49 -17.47 17.95 -15.18
N VAL A 50 -18.80 17.96 -15.07
CA VAL A 50 -19.51 18.70 -14.00
C VAL A 50 -19.15 18.14 -12.62
N LEU A 51 -19.15 16.81 -12.48
CA LEU A 51 -18.83 16.16 -11.20
C LEU A 51 -17.37 16.38 -10.79
N ARG A 52 -16.42 16.35 -11.74
CA ARG A 52 -15.00 16.69 -11.47
C ARG A 52 -14.85 18.09 -10.91
N GLY A 53 -15.55 19.07 -11.47
CA GLY A 53 -15.58 20.44 -10.93
C GLY A 53 -16.11 20.49 -9.50
N ARG A 54 -17.15 19.71 -9.20
CA ARG A 54 -17.74 19.63 -7.86
C ARG A 54 -16.83 18.96 -6.84
N VAL A 55 -16.16 17.87 -7.24
CA VAL A 55 -15.17 17.17 -6.43
C VAL A 55 -14.05 18.12 -6.02
N ASN A 56 -13.43 18.80 -6.99
CA ASN A 56 -12.36 19.77 -6.72
C ASN A 56 -12.78 20.86 -5.73
N TYR A 57 -14.04 21.33 -5.80
CA TYR A 57 -14.57 22.30 -4.84
C TYR A 57 -14.73 21.71 -3.44
N ILE A 58 -15.27 20.48 -3.33
CA ILE A 58 -15.50 19.81 -2.03
C ILE A 58 -14.18 19.48 -1.36
N GLU A 59 -13.18 18.99 -2.10
CA GLU A 59 -11.86 18.67 -1.57
C GLU A 59 -11.14 19.90 -1.00
N GLN A 60 -11.36 21.09 -1.57
CA GLN A 60 -10.85 22.35 -1.01
C GLN A 60 -11.55 22.74 0.30
N LYS A 61 -12.77 22.26 0.54
CA LYS A 61 -13.58 22.57 1.72
C LYS A 61 -13.50 21.49 2.80
N GLU A 62 -13.10 20.26 2.48
CA GLU A 62 -12.92 19.19 3.44
C GLU A 62 -11.46 19.18 3.98
N PRO A 63 -11.20 19.63 5.23
CA PRO A 63 -9.85 19.63 5.80
C PRO A 63 -9.24 18.23 5.85
N GLN A 64 -10.07 17.19 5.85
CA GLN A 64 -9.70 15.78 5.90
C GLN A 64 -9.17 15.23 4.56
N TYR A 65 -9.48 15.88 3.43
CA TYR A 65 -9.02 15.45 2.10
C TYR A 65 -7.53 15.73 1.89
N ARG A 66 -7.04 16.86 2.43
CA ARG A 66 -5.60 17.13 2.57
C ARG A 66 -4.88 16.06 3.39
N VAL A 67 -5.55 15.45 4.36
CA VAL A 67 -4.95 14.47 5.28
C VAL A 67 -5.00 13.05 4.71
N MET A 68 -5.97 12.74 3.85
CA MET A 68 -6.06 11.44 3.18
C MET A 68 -5.12 11.29 1.97
N GLN A 69 -4.46 12.37 1.52
CA GLN A 69 -3.59 12.33 0.33
C GLN A 69 -2.12 12.73 0.57
N PRO A 70 -1.61 12.69 1.83
CA PRO A 70 -0.41 11.89 2.06
C PRO A 70 -0.45 11.15 3.40
N ALA A 71 -0.94 9.91 3.38
CA ALA A 71 -0.64 8.94 4.45
C ALA A 71 -0.43 7.51 3.93
N MET A 72 -0.22 7.33 2.62
CA MET A 72 0.43 6.12 2.10
C MET A 72 1.94 6.40 1.98
N GLN A 73 2.61 6.20 3.12
CA GLN A 73 4.05 5.97 3.37
C GLN A 73 4.99 7.20 3.49
N PRO A 74 5.97 7.13 4.43
CA PRO A 74 7.12 6.24 4.30
C PRO A 74 7.16 5.14 5.36
N GLN A 75 6.75 3.92 5.00
CA GLN A 75 7.08 2.72 5.79
C GLN A 75 8.58 2.34 5.63
N GLN A 76 9.34 3.07 4.81
CA GLN A 76 10.78 2.85 4.64
C GLN A 76 11.64 3.39 5.79
N GLN A 77 11.20 4.40 6.54
CA GLN A 77 11.99 4.93 7.66
C GLN A 77 11.96 3.99 8.89
N GLN A 78 10.88 3.22 9.07
CA GLN A 78 10.81 2.27 10.19
C GLN A 78 11.74 1.06 9.97
N TYR A 79 11.96 0.63 8.72
CA TYR A 79 12.91 -0.45 8.41
C TYR A 79 14.37 -0.03 8.59
N GLN A 80 14.73 1.23 8.29
CA GLN A 80 16.09 1.72 8.55
C GLN A 80 16.38 1.86 10.06
N GLN A 81 15.38 2.26 10.86
CA GLN A 81 15.55 2.29 12.32
C GLN A 81 15.76 0.89 12.90
N TYR A 82 15.05 -0.13 12.39
CA TYR A 82 15.27 -1.52 12.81
C TYR A 82 16.64 -2.07 12.41
N GLN A 83 17.15 -1.69 11.23
CA GLN A 83 18.51 -2.03 10.79
C GLN A 83 19.58 -1.34 11.66
N GLN A 84 19.37 -0.07 12.01
CA GLN A 84 20.28 0.66 12.91
C GLN A 84 20.28 0.06 14.32
N TYR A 85 19.14 -0.34 14.86
CA TYR A 85 19.07 -1.02 16.17
C TYR A 85 19.78 -2.38 16.16
N GLN A 86 19.77 -3.13 15.06
CA GLN A 86 20.56 -4.35 14.93
C GLN A 86 22.07 -4.05 14.80
N GLN A 87 22.46 -2.99 14.10
CA GLN A 87 23.86 -2.57 14.01
C GLN A 87 24.42 -2.10 15.35
N TYR A 88 23.64 -1.37 16.15
CA TYR A 88 24.03 -0.95 17.50
C TYR A 88 24.19 -2.13 18.46
N GLN A 89 23.39 -3.20 18.33
CA GLN A 89 23.58 -4.42 19.12
C GLN A 89 24.83 -5.22 18.70
N GLN A 90 25.24 -5.17 17.42
CA GLN A 90 26.49 -5.78 16.96
C GLN A 90 27.73 -4.96 17.35
N GLN A 91 27.59 -3.63 17.45
CA GLN A 91 28.69 -2.72 17.78
C GLN A 91 28.93 -2.59 19.29
N TYR A 92 27.87 -2.70 20.10
CA TYR A 92 27.95 -2.84 21.55
C TYR A 92 27.74 -4.30 21.95
N ASN A 93 28.63 -5.17 21.49
CA ASN A 93 29.03 -6.29 22.33
C ASN A 93 29.93 -5.68 23.41
N PRO A 94 29.52 -5.57 24.70
CA PRO A 94 30.52 -5.30 25.72
C PRO A 94 31.57 -6.39 25.56
N MET A 95 32.83 -6.00 25.31
CA MET A 95 33.96 -6.91 25.44
C MET A 95 33.77 -7.60 26.79
N GLN A 96 33.32 -8.85 26.77
CA GLN A 96 33.47 -9.70 27.94
C GLN A 96 34.98 -9.75 28.16
N PRO A 97 35.51 -9.33 29.32
CA PRO A 97 36.88 -9.64 29.63
C PRO A 97 37.01 -11.16 29.55
N GLN A 98 37.83 -11.62 28.59
CA GLN A 98 38.33 -12.98 28.58
C GLN A 98 39.14 -13.16 29.87
N GLN A 99 38.45 -13.59 30.93
CA GLN A 99 39.08 -14.27 32.05
C GLN A 99 39.62 -15.58 31.48
N GLN A 100 40.85 -15.51 30.99
CA GLN A 100 41.67 -16.69 30.75
C GLN A 100 41.85 -17.47 32.06
N TYR A 101 42.07 -18.78 31.88
CA TYR A 101 42.48 -19.75 32.90
C TYR A 101 41.34 -20.08 33.89
N PHE A 102 40.59 -21.17 33.75
CA PHE A 102 41.12 -22.53 33.81
C PHE A 102 40.38 -23.49 32.88
N ARG A 103 41.19 -24.22 32.10
CA ARG A 103 40.90 -25.59 31.70
C ARG A 103 40.82 -26.44 32.98
N THR A 104 39.63 -26.85 33.39
CA THR A 104 39.46 -28.15 34.04
C THR A 104 38.38 -28.93 33.28
N GLN A 105 38.83 -30.08 32.81
CA GLN A 105 38.15 -31.12 32.04
C GLN A 105 36.73 -31.44 32.52
N PRO A 106 35.85 -32.00 31.67
CA PRO A 106 34.85 -32.93 32.14
C PRO A 106 35.50 -34.30 32.40
N GLN A 107 35.18 -34.92 33.55
CA GLN A 107 35.52 -36.27 34.03
C GLN A 107 36.67 -36.42 35.05
N GLN A 108 36.31 -36.77 36.30
CA GLN A 108 36.65 -38.07 36.89
C GLN A 108 35.49 -38.54 37.79
N GLN A 109 34.70 -39.51 37.31
CA GLN A 109 34.02 -40.46 38.18
C GLN A 109 35.09 -41.41 38.76
N GLN A 110 35.18 -41.51 40.09
CA GLN A 110 35.95 -42.53 40.83
C GLN A 110 35.03 -43.25 41.85
N TYR A 111 33.76 -43.47 41.46
CA TYR A 111 33.14 -44.75 41.81
C TYR A 111 33.86 -45.82 40.97
N TYR A 112 34.30 -46.85 41.67
CA TYR A 112 35.48 -47.63 41.33
C TYR A 112 35.41 -48.38 40.00
N ARG A 113 36.62 -48.50 39.44
CA ARG A 113 37.04 -49.15 38.20
C ARG A 113 36.50 -50.57 37.97
N PRO A 114 36.58 -51.06 36.72
CA PRO A 114 35.68 -52.05 36.17
C PRO A 114 36.36 -53.37 35.75
N MET A 115 35.51 -54.25 35.21
CA MET A 115 35.74 -55.34 34.26
C MET A 115 36.42 -56.58 34.84
N PRO A 116 36.06 -57.80 34.38
CA PRO A 116 35.85 -58.22 32.98
C PRO A 116 34.43 -58.07 32.44
#